data_AF-A0A6F9B3N1-F1
#
_entry.id   AF-A0A6F9B3N1-F1
#
_cell.length_a   1.000
_cell.length_b   1.000
_cell.length_c   1.000
_cell.angle_alpha   90.00
_cell.angle_beta   90.00
_cell.angle_gamma   90.00
#
_symmetry.space_group_name_H-M   'P 1'
#
loop_
_entity.id
_entity.type
_entity.pdbx_description
1 polymer ?
#
loop_
_entity_poly.entity_id
_entity_poly.type
_entity_poly.pdbx_seq_one_letter_code
_entity_poly.pdbx_strand_id
1 'polypeptide(L)'
;MRSLIGGLVCCMSFLTLEVQATYRLYGGYHPRQHHADSPNVPPQTFQRSIQQQQPFQSVQQGQQHIGNVQQPAQFSQNQRTIDLGETHCKSRPLDLVFIIDSSRSVRPQEFEKVKIFLADMVDTLEVGADATRVAVVNYASTVKIEFLLKTYFDKPGLKAALARIESLAAGTMTGLAIKTAMEETFTEESGARLTNKNIAKVAIIVTDGRPQDTVEVVAATARAAGIEIYAVGVDRADMKSLRLMASLPLDEHVFYVETYGVIEKLTSKFRETLCGVDACALGHDCDHICVNNNNSYTCKCREGYTLNADKKTCSQDANEMSGNELSEDACMYDLSRKVTQFGRSR
;
A
#
# COMPACT_ATOMS: atom_id res chain seq x y z
N MET A 1 34.07 -48.47 -30.69
CA MET A 1 35.50 -48.10 -30.71
C MET A 1 35.70 -46.89 -31.63
N ARG A 2 36.38 -45.84 -31.12
CA ARG A 2 36.97 -44.66 -31.82
C ARG A 2 35.96 -43.65 -32.42
N SER A 3 35.80 -42.41 -31.93
CA SER A 3 36.70 -41.30 -31.52
C SER A 3 37.23 -40.44 -32.69
N LEU A 4 37.35 -39.11 -32.40
CA LEU A 4 37.85 -37.93 -33.14
C LEU A 4 36.71 -37.00 -33.62
N ILE A 5 36.42 -35.81 -33.07
CA ILE A 5 37.19 -34.62 -32.58
C ILE A 5 37.93 -33.86 -33.69
N GLY A 6 37.57 -32.56 -33.82
CA GLY A 6 38.29 -31.49 -34.52
C GLY A 6 37.55 -31.01 -35.78
N GLY A 7 37.25 -29.73 -36.01
CA GLY A 7 37.53 -28.46 -35.35
C GLY A 7 37.33 -27.36 -36.42
N LEU A 8 36.87 -26.16 -36.04
CA LEU A 8 37.09 -24.95 -36.84
C LEU A 8 37.21 -23.74 -35.92
N VAL A 9 38.40 -23.13 -35.96
CA VAL A 9 38.83 -21.94 -35.24
C VAL A 9 39.04 -20.83 -36.28
N CYS A 10 38.44 -19.66 -36.07
CA CYS A 10 38.84 -18.33 -36.55
C CYS A 10 37.90 -17.33 -35.84
N CYS A 11 38.30 -16.22 -35.24
CA CYS A 11 39.45 -15.37 -35.49
C CYS A 11 39.80 -14.60 -34.20
N MET A 12 41.09 -14.53 -33.89
CA MET A 12 41.70 -13.62 -32.90
C MET A 12 41.98 -12.26 -33.53
N SER A 13 41.98 -11.20 -32.72
CA SER A 13 42.94 -10.06 -32.70
C SER A 13 42.40 -9.01 -31.70
N PHE A 14 42.86 -8.96 -30.45
CA PHE A 14 44.04 -8.23 -29.93
C PHE A 14 44.01 -6.72 -30.16
N LEU A 15 43.94 -5.97 -29.05
CA LEU A 15 44.69 -4.74 -28.80
C LEU A 15 44.69 -4.44 -27.29
N THR A 16 45.80 -4.79 -26.63
CA THR A 16 46.21 -4.26 -25.32
C THR A 16 47.38 -3.31 -25.55
N LEU A 17 47.33 -2.12 -24.95
CA LEU A 17 48.50 -1.26 -24.79
C LEU A 17 48.51 -0.69 -23.36
N GLU A 18 49.53 -1.11 -22.61
CA GLU A 18 50.10 -0.40 -21.47
C GLU A 18 51.05 0.69 -21.98
N VAL A 19 51.09 1.87 -21.34
CA VAL A 19 52.31 2.69 -21.26
C VAL A 19 52.40 3.37 -19.88
N GLN A 20 53.64 3.38 -19.38
CA GLN A 20 54.12 3.57 -18.02
C GLN A 20 54.04 4.99 -17.43
N ALA A 21 54.11 4.99 -16.10
CA ALA A 21 54.40 6.11 -15.22
C ALA A 21 55.79 6.74 -15.45
N THR A 22 55.89 8.05 -15.22
CA THR A 22 57.17 8.77 -14.98
C THR A 22 57.01 9.72 -13.79
N TYR A 23 58.00 9.68 -12.88
CA TYR A 23 58.22 10.58 -11.76
C TYR A 23 59.39 11.54 -12.08
N ARG A 24 59.28 12.84 -11.72
CA ARG A 24 60.32 13.72 -11.11
C ARG A 24 59.80 15.19 -11.07
N LEU A 25 59.51 15.73 -9.88
CA LEU A 25 60.36 16.58 -9.00
C LEU A 25 60.56 18.03 -9.50
N TYR A 26 60.00 19.02 -8.79
CA TYR A 26 60.65 20.26 -8.32
C TYR A 26 59.77 21.03 -7.31
N GLY A 27 60.33 21.32 -6.11
CA GLY A 27 60.09 22.39 -5.10
C GLY A 27 58.66 22.82 -4.73
N GLY A 28 58.23 22.98 -3.48
CA GLY A 28 58.94 23.27 -2.22
C GLY A 28 58.96 24.77 -1.92
N TYR A 29 57.99 25.31 -1.15
CA TYR A 29 58.17 26.44 -0.23
C TYR A 29 57.05 26.54 0.83
N HIS A 30 57.47 26.89 2.04
CA HIS A 30 56.85 26.76 3.37
C HIS A 30 55.76 27.83 3.73
N PRO A 31 55.05 27.66 4.87
CA PRO A 31 53.94 28.49 5.33
C PRO A 31 54.40 29.66 6.23
N ARG A 32 53.51 30.62 6.51
CA ARG A 32 53.67 31.61 7.59
C ARG A 32 52.46 31.66 8.51
N GLN A 33 52.73 31.48 9.80
CA GLN A 33 51.93 31.89 10.96
C GLN A 33 52.51 33.18 11.58
N HIS A 34 51.84 33.67 12.64
CA HIS A 34 52.11 34.80 13.56
C HIS A 34 51.37 36.10 13.18
N HIS A 35 50.72 36.86 14.06
CA HIS A 35 50.50 36.79 15.52
C HIS A 35 49.31 37.71 15.88
N ALA A 36 48.83 37.60 17.14
CA ALA A 36 47.73 38.34 17.75
C ALA A 36 48.12 39.79 18.15
N ASP A 37 47.12 40.68 18.23
CA ASP A 37 46.87 41.56 19.38
C ASP A 37 45.49 42.27 19.30
N SER A 38 44.88 42.47 20.46
CA SER A 38 43.52 42.94 20.78
C SER A 38 43.43 44.51 20.80
N PRO A 39 42.26 45.20 20.95
CA PRO A 39 41.44 45.16 22.18
C PRO A 39 39.90 45.34 22.06
N ASN A 40 39.24 44.80 23.11
CA ASN A 40 37.93 45.10 23.72
C ASN A 40 37.15 46.40 23.36
N VAL A 41 35.84 46.26 23.08
CA VAL A 41 34.73 47.14 23.52
C VAL A 41 33.39 46.34 23.63
N PRO A 42 32.65 46.37 24.75
CA PRO A 42 31.23 45.96 24.83
C PRO A 42 30.30 47.15 25.23
N PRO A 43 28.99 46.95 25.50
CA PRO A 43 27.90 46.52 24.61
C PRO A 43 26.76 47.57 24.53
N GLN A 44 25.79 47.43 23.61
CA GLN A 44 24.48 48.12 23.74
C GLN A 44 23.32 47.14 23.61
N THR A 45 22.61 47.05 24.73
CA THR A 45 21.41 46.28 25.02
C THR A 45 20.19 47.02 24.47
N PHE A 46 19.35 46.36 23.66
CA PHE A 46 18.04 46.88 23.27
C PHE A 46 16.98 46.23 24.17
N GLN A 47 16.52 46.96 25.19
CA GLN A 47 15.36 46.59 26.00
C GLN A 47 14.08 46.83 25.19
N ARG A 48 13.25 45.80 25.02
CA ARG A 48 11.80 45.98 24.83
C ARG A 48 11.08 45.47 26.06
N SER A 49 10.50 46.43 26.77
CA SER A 49 9.54 46.27 27.85
C SER A 49 8.25 45.60 27.33
N ILE A 50 7.90 44.46 27.93
CA ILE A 50 6.55 43.89 27.87
C ILE A 50 5.71 44.60 28.92
N GLN A 51 4.73 45.38 28.49
CA GLN A 51 3.65 45.85 29.35
C GLN A 51 2.49 44.84 29.30
N GLN A 52 2.12 44.39 30.50
CA GLN A 52 0.90 43.65 30.81
C GLN A 52 -0.33 44.51 30.55
N GLN A 53 -1.38 43.95 29.94
CA GLN A 53 -2.76 44.34 30.20
C GLN A 53 -3.68 43.10 30.28
N GLN A 54 -4.61 43.23 31.22
CA GLN A 54 -5.51 42.25 31.84
C GLN A 54 -6.86 42.13 31.10
N PRO A 55 -7.80 41.25 31.52
CA PRO A 55 -8.79 40.60 30.67
C PRO A 55 -10.12 41.38 30.58
N PHE A 56 -10.90 41.10 29.53
CA PHE A 56 -12.29 41.55 29.41
C PHE A 56 -13.24 40.36 29.57
N GLN A 57 -14.12 40.43 30.58
CA GLN A 57 -15.28 39.57 30.76
C GLN A 57 -16.56 40.26 30.27
N SER A 58 -17.44 39.43 29.69
CA SER A 58 -18.93 39.42 29.73
C SER A 58 -19.74 40.66 29.36
N VAL A 59 -20.73 40.48 28.46
CA VAL A 59 -22.16 40.80 28.72
C VAL A 59 -23.05 39.79 27.97
N GLN A 60 -24.11 39.34 28.64
CA GLN A 60 -25.13 38.37 28.22
C GLN A 60 -26.35 39.00 27.51
N GLN A 61 -27.22 38.12 26.99
CA GLN A 61 -28.71 38.18 26.90
C GLN A 61 -29.36 38.42 25.52
N GLY A 62 -30.32 37.54 25.22
CA GLY A 62 -31.34 37.69 24.18
C GLY A 62 -31.99 36.37 23.76
N GLN A 63 -32.95 35.85 24.54
CA GLN A 63 -33.88 34.78 24.14
C GLN A 63 -35.21 35.37 23.64
N GLN A 64 -36.01 34.50 22.98
CA GLN A 64 -37.48 34.57 22.67
C GLN A 64 -37.81 35.10 21.24
N HIS A 65 -38.78 34.61 20.45
CA HIS A 65 -39.69 33.45 20.41
C HIS A 65 -40.47 33.49 19.05
N ILE A 66 -40.99 32.33 18.60
CA ILE A 66 -42.20 32.09 17.74
C ILE A 66 -42.12 32.28 16.21
N GLY A 67 -42.47 31.21 15.48
CA GLY A 67 -42.89 31.26 14.08
C GLY A 67 -43.05 29.89 13.41
N ASN A 68 -44.12 29.16 13.73
CA ASN A 68 -44.60 28.00 12.96
C ASN A 68 -45.02 28.47 11.56
N VAL A 69 -44.53 27.80 10.49
CA VAL A 69 -45.18 27.84 9.17
C VAL A 69 -45.28 26.42 8.60
N GLN A 70 -46.54 26.07 8.35
CA GLN A 70 -47.12 24.93 7.67
C GLN A 70 -46.29 24.32 6.50
N GLN A 71 -46.28 22.98 6.45
CA GLN A 71 -46.11 22.21 5.20
C GLN A 71 -47.26 22.50 4.22
N PRO A 72 -47.01 22.33 2.91
CA PRO A 72 -48.02 21.75 2.05
C PRO A 72 -47.55 20.44 1.39
N ALA A 73 -48.57 19.61 1.21
CA ALA A 73 -48.69 18.32 0.55
C ALA A 73 -47.81 18.05 -0.68
N GLN A 74 -47.32 16.80 -0.68
CA GLN A 74 -47.23 15.85 -1.79
C GLN A 74 -47.40 16.37 -3.22
N PHE A 75 -46.31 16.27 -3.98
CA PHE A 75 -46.35 15.89 -5.39
C PHE A 75 -45.44 14.68 -5.60
N SER A 76 -46.08 13.55 -5.91
CA SER A 76 -45.44 12.36 -6.47
C SER A 76 -44.98 12.69 -7.88
N GLN A 77 -43.68 12.71 -8.13
CA GLN A 77 -43.12 12.38 -9.43
C GLN A 77 -41.93 11.44 -9.24
N ASN A 78 -42.07 10.26 -9.83
CA ASN A 78 -41.02 9.27 -10.05
C ASN A 78 -39.82 9.93 -10.73
N GLN A 79 -38.84 10.33 -9.94
CA GLN A 79 -37.47 10.52 -10.41
C GLN A 79 -36.61 9.60 -9.58
N ARG A 80 -36.11 8.53 -10.21
CA ARG A 80 -34.93 7.83 -9.72
C ARG A 80 -33.80 8.85 -9.72
N THR A 81 -33.61 9.52 -8.60
CA THR A 81 -32.34 10.17 -8.29
C THR A 81 -31.31 9.05 -8.28
N ILE A 82 -30.49 8.98 -9.32
CA ILE A 82 -29.24 8.23 -9.25
C ILE A 82 -28.41 8.98 -8.22
N ASP A 83 -28.48 8.47 -6.99
CA ASP A 83 -27.60 8.88 -5.92
C ASP A 83 -26.18 8.54 -6.36
N LEU A 84 -25.38 9.57 -6.64
CA LEU A 84 -23.93 9.46 -6.87
C LEU A 84 -23.18 9.19 -5.55
N GLY A 85 -23.82 8.47 -4.62
CA GLY A 85 -23.39 8.20 -3.25
C GLY A 85 -23.11 6.72 -2.94
N GLU A 86 -23.51 5.79 -3.80
CA GLU A 86 -23.07 4.39 -3.70
C GLU A 86 -22.11 4.06 -4.85
N THR A 87 -20.84 4.46 -4.69
CA THR A 87 -19.80 3.97 -5.59
C THR A 87 -19.69 2.46 -5.42
N HIS A 88 -20.10 1.72 -6.45
CA HIS A 88 -19.83 0.30 -6.68
C HIS A 88 -18.32 0.01 -6.82
N CYS A 89 -17.56 0.38 -5.80
CA CYS A 89 -16.15 0.13 -5.65
C CYS A 89 -16.02 -1.05 -4.69
N LYS A 90 -15.73 -2.24 -5.24
CA LYS A 90 -15.14 -3.30 -4.43
C LYS A 90 -13.65 -3.03 -4.37
N SER A 91 -13.12 -2.81 -3.17
CA SER A 91 -11.67 -2.68 -2.98
C SER A 91 -11.01 -3.95 -3.47
N ARG A 92 -10.13 -3.80 -4.46
CA ARG A 92 -9.32 -4.91 -4.97
C ARG A 92 -8.33 -5.31 -3.87
N PRO A 93 -8.04 -6.61 -3.74
CA PRO A 93 -7.05 -7.04 -2.77
C PRO A 93 -5.67 -6.48 -3.11
N LEU A 94 -4.95 -6.02 -2.09
CA LEU A 94 -3.66 -5.33 -2.19
C LEU A 94 -2.66 -5.88 -1.17
N ASP A 95 -1.40 -6.06 -1.56
CA ASP A 95 -0.31 -6.25 -0.62
C ASP A 95 0.42 -4.91 -0.41
N LEU A 96 0.24 -4.30 0.77
CA LEU A 96 0.76 -2.99 1.11
C LEU A 96 1.87 -3.09 2.16
N VAL A 97 3.03 -2.51 1.87
CA VAL A 97 4.14 -2.43 2.82
C VAL A 97 4.48 -0.97 3.09
N PHE A 98 4.39 -0.55 4.35
CA PHE A 98 4.91 0.73 4.78
C PHE A 98 6.39 0.58 5.15
N ILE A 99 7.24 1.40 4.56
CA ILE A 99 8.67 1.48 4.86
C ILE A 99 8.90 2.83 5.52
N ILE A 100 9.00 2.85 6.84
CA ILE A 100 9.06 4.07 7.64
C ILE A 100 10.46 4.37 8.14
N ASP A 101 10.91 5.59 7.87
CA ASP A 101 12.12 6.15 8.42
C ASP A 101 11.90 6.52 9.90
N SER A 102 12.73 5.98 10.77
CA SER A 102 12.83 6.38 12.18
C SER A 102 14.25 6.79 12.56
N SER A 103 15.01 7.28 11.58
CA SER A 103 16.35 7.83 11.78
C SER A 103 16.34 9.05 12.70
N ARG A 104 17.54 9.47 13.12
CA ARG A 104 17.71 10.57 14.07
C ARG A 104 17.20 11.92 13.55
N SER A 105 17.10 12.13 12.23
CA SER A 105 16.51 13.35 11.68
C SER A 105 15.03 13.45 12.05
N VAL A 106 14.34 12.30 12.04
CA VAL A 106 12.92 12.18 12.37
C VAL A 106 12.74 12.38 13.87
N ARG A 107 12.34 13.59 14.26
CA ARG A 107 12.08 13.91 15.67
C ARG A 107 10.89 13.09 16.20
N PRO A 108 10.84 12.76 17.51
CA PRO A 108 9.75 11.97 18.07
C PRO A 108 8.35 12.48 17.74
N GLN A 109 8.14 13.80 17.73
CA GLN A 109 6.86 14.41 17.38
C GLN A 109 6.49 14.19 15.90
N GLU A 110 7.48 14.20 15.01
CA GLU A 110 7.26 13.93 13.58
C GLU A 110 7.01 12.44 13.35
N PHE A 111 7.68 11.56 14.09
CA PHE A 111 7.42 10.13 14.05
C PHE A 111 6.00 9.77 14.50
N GLU A 112 5.47 10.46 15.52
CA GLU A 112 4.06 10.29 15.90
C GLU A 112 3.09 10.76 14.81
N LYS A 113 3.41 11.83 14.07
CA LYS A 113 2.61 12.21 12.89
C LYS A 113 2.63 11.14 11.80
N VAL A 114 3.78 10.49 11.57
CA VAL A 114 3.87 9.36 10.64
C VAL A 114 2.95 8.22 11.10
N LYS A 115 2.96 7.86 12.38
CA LYS A 115 2.07 6.82 12.93
C LYS A 115 0.59 7.16 12.76
N ILE A 116 0.21 8.42 12.99
CA ILE A 116 -1.15 8.92 12.75
C ILE A 116 -1.50 8.82 11.26
N PHE A 117 -0.62 9.31 10.37
CA PHE A 117 -0.80 9.21 8.92
C PHE A 117 -1.02 7.76 8.45
N LEU A 118 -0.25 6.81 8.97
CA LEU A 118 -0.43 5.39 8.67
C LEU A 118 -1.78 4.85 9.18
N ALA A 119 -2.15 5.22 10.41
CA ALA A 119 -3.40 4.79 11.02
C ALA A 119 -4.63 5.35 10.27
N ASP A 120 -4.58 6.60 9.85
CA ASP A 120 -5.63 7.26 9.06
C ASP A 120 -5.74 6.61 7.67
N MET A 121 -4.61 6.30 7.03
CA MET A 121 -4.63 5.56 5.77
C MET A 121 -5.28 4.18 5.93
N VAL A 122 -4.92 3.43 6.99
CA VAL A 122 -5.52 2.13 7.29
C VAL A 122 -7.03 2.20 7.48
N ASP A 123 -7.56 3.30 8.04
CA ASP A 123 -9.02 3.48 8.17
C ASP A 123 -9.73 3.51 6.82
N THR A 124 -9.06 3.98 5.77
CA THR A 124 -9.61 4.07 4.40
C THR A 124 -9.56 2.75 3.62
N LEU A 125 -8.75 1.78 4.07
CA LEU A 125 -8.54 0.52 3.36
C LEU A 125 -9.53 -0.56 3.79
N GLU A 126 -9.84 -1.52 2.93
CA GLU A 126 -10.51 -2.76 3.36
C GLU A 126 -9.44 -3.79 3.76
N VAL A 127 -9.21 -3.96 5.06
CA VAL A 127 -8.18 -4.87 5.61
C VAL A 127 -8.77 -6.25 5.83
N GLY A 128 -8.07 -7.29 5.36
CA GLY A 128 -8.52 -8.67 5.51
C GLY A 128 -7.62 -9.69 4.82
N ALA A 129 -7.80 -10.97 5.14
CA ALA A 129 -7.02 -12.06 4.58
C ALA A 129 -7.14 -12.13 3.04
N ASP A 130 -8.34 -11.89 2.50
CA ASP A 130 -8.60 -11.87 1.06
C ASP A 130 -8.78 -10.45 0.50
N ALA A 131 -8.51 -9.42 1.31
CA ALA A 131 -8.61 -8.01 0.95
C ALA A 131 -7.21 -7.36 0.99
N THR A 132 -7.04 -6.21 1.66
CA THR A 132 -5.73 -5.57 1.84
C THR A 132 -4.95 -6.23 2.97
N ARG A 133 -3.72 -6.65 2.68
CA ARG A 133 -2.75 -7.14 3.65
C ARG A 133 -1.71 -6.06 3.88
N VAL A 134 -1.35 -5.80 5.13
CA VAL A 134 -0.45 -4.69 5.50
C VAL A 134 0.75 -5.22 6.27
N ALA A 135 1.95 -4.79 5.90
CA ALA A 135 3.17 -4.98 6.66
C ALA A 135 3.84 -3.62 6.95
N VAL A 136 4.69 -3.59 7.97
CA VAL A 136 5.47 -2.41 8.31
C VAL A 136 6.94 -2.78 8.52
N VAL A 137 7.79 -2.05 7.82
CA VAL A 137 9.24 -2.09 7.91
C VAL A 137 9.69 -0.74 8.48
N ASN A 138 10.27 -0.77 9.68
CA ASN A 138 10.81 0.38 10.36
C ASN A 138 12.33 0.40 10.21
N TYR A 139 12.94 1.50 9.78
CA TYR A 139 14.37 1.54 9.53
C TYR A 139 15.07 2.79 10.06
N ALA A 140 16.35 2.60 10.37
CA ALA A 140 17.32 3.66 10.61
C ALA A 140 18.69 3.18 10.09
N SER A 141 19.68 2.96 10.96
CA SER A 141 20.92 2.25 10.60
C SER A 141 20.71 0.76 10.38
N THR A 142 19.66 0.21 10.98
CA THR A 142 19.21 -1.18 10.83
C THR A 142 17.77 -1.18 10.36
N VAL A 143 17.33 -2.32 9.84
CA VAL A 143 15.94 -2.54 9.42
C VAL A 143 15.27 -3.49 10.41
N LYS A 144 14.08 -3.12 10.88
CA LYS A 144 13.23 -3.89 11.76
C LYS A 144 11.88 -4.10 11.10
N ILE A 145 11.52 -5.35 10.85
CA ILE A 145 10.17 -5.71 10.43
C ILE A 145 9.28 -5.69 11.68
N GLU A 146 8.34 -4.75 11.76
CA GLU A 146 7.43 -4.62 12.91
C GLU A 146 6.33 -5.69 12.86
N PHE A 147 5.83 -5.99 11.66
CA PHE A 147 4.94 -7.12 11.38
C PHE A 147 4.83 -7.38 9.87
N LEU A 148 4.44 -8.60 9.51
CA LEU A 148 4.37 -9.09 8.12
C LEU A 148 2.93 -9.06 7.57
N LEU A 149 2.79 -9.26 6.24
CA LEU A 149 1.51 -9.23 5.52
C LEU A 149 0.50 -10.28 6.03
N LYS A 150 0.99 -11.34 6.68
CA LYS A 150 0.18 -12.41 7.28
C LYS A 150 -0.16 -12.22 8.76
N THR A 151 0.27 -11.12 9.40
CA THR A 151 0.18 -10.96 10.85
C THR A 151 -1.18 -10.44 11.31
N TYR A 152 -1.71 -9.39 10.65
CA TYR A 152 -2.98 -8.74 11.03
C TYR A 152 -3.95 -8.74 9.86
N PHE A 153 -5.19 -9.17 10.14
CA PHE A 153 -6.29 -9.17 9.17
C PHE A 153 -7.49 -8.34 9.62
N ASP A 154 -7.35 -7.61 10.73
CA ASP A 154 -8.36 -6.71 11.27
C ASP A 154 -7.77 -5.32 11.55
N LYS A 155 -8.55 -4.27 11.28
CA LYS A 155 -8.11 -2.87 11.49
C LYS A 155 -7.73 -2.58 12.95
N PRO A 156 -8.51 -2.98 13.97
CA PRO A 156 -8.17 -2.66 15.36
C PRO A 156 -6.79 -3.20 15.78
N GLY A 157 -6.50 -4.47 15.49
CA GLY A 157 -5.22 -5.10 15.78
C GLY A 157 -4.06 -4.44 15.04
N LEU A 158 -4.25 -4.16 13.75
CA LEU A 158 -3.27 -3.45 12.92
C LEU A 158 -2.95 -2.05 13.46
N LYS A 159 -3.97 -1.24 13.81
CA LYS A 159 -3.77 0.10 14.36
C LYS A 159 -3.12 0.07 15.74
N ALA A 160 -3.48 -0.90 16.57
CA ALA A 160 -2.83 -1.09 17.86
C ALA A 160 -1.35 -1.47 17.71
N ALA A 161 -1.00 -2.25 16.68
CA ALA A 161 0.39 -2.56 16.34
C ALA A 161 1.15 -1.32 15.88
N LEU A 162 0.58 -0.53 14.96
CA LEU A 162 1.15 0.75 14.51
C LEU A 162 1.44 1.70 15.68
N ALA A 163 0.52 1.83 16.62
CA ALA A 163 0.67 2.71 17.78
C ALA A 163 1.85 2.32 18.71
N ARG A 164 2.26 1.04 18.72
CA ARG A 164 3.35 0.52 19.56
C ARG A 164 4.73 0.59 18.90
N ILE A 165 4.82 1.01 17.65
CA ILE A 165 6.11 1.12 16.97
C ILE A 165 6.95 2.21 17.66
N GLU A 166 8.19 1.86 17.96
CA GLU A 166 9.20 2.72 18.56
C GLU A 166 10.24 3.16 17.51
N SER A 167 10.74 4.37 17.64
CA SER A 167 11.79 4.91 16.76
C SER A 167 13.16 4.30 17.09
N LEU A 168 13.97 4.05 16.05
CA LEU A 168 15.32 3.49 16.19
C LEU A 168 16.40 4.59 16.39
N ALA A 169 16.12 5.84 16.00
CA ALA A 169 16.93 7.04 16.23
C ALA A 169 18.43 6.95 15.83
N ALA A 170 18.73 6.24 14.74
CA ALA A 170 20.09 6.04 14.23
C ALA A 170 20.32 6.72 12.86
N GLY A 171 21.14 6.14 11.98
CA GLY A 171 21.35 6.61 10.61
C GLY A 171 20.15 6.35 9.68
N THR A 172 20.31 6.53 8.37
CA THR A 172 19.19 6.51 7.39
C THR A 172 19.52 5.58 6.21
N MET A 173 19.45 4.27 6.43
CA MET A 173 19.76 3.22 5.44
C MET A 173 18.52 2.84 4.62
N THR A 174 18.11 3.75 3.73
CA THR A 174 16.84 3.60 2.97
C THR A 174 16.96 2.54 1.90
N GLY A 175 18.11 2.43 1.23
CA GLY A 175 18.35 1.40 0.23
C GLY A 175 18.29 -0.01 0.84
N LEU A 176 18.87 -0.18 2.03
CA LEU A 176 18.74 -1.41 2.81
C LEU A 176 17.28 -1.73 3.17
N ALA A 177 16.50 -0.71 3.57
CA ALA A 177 15.09 -0.89 3.89
C ALA A 177 14.26 -1.36 2.69
N ILE A 178 14.49 -0.78 1.50
CA ILE A 178 13.85 -1.22 0.25
C ILE A 178 14.24 -2.68 -0.05
N LYS A 179 15.53 -3.01 0.08
CA LYS A 179 16.04 -4.37 -0.14
C LYS A 179 15.37 -5.38 0.78
N THR A 180 15.35 -5.11 2.09
CA THR A 180 14.70 -5.97 3.08
C THR A 180 13.20 -6.11 2.81
N ALA A 181 12.53 -5.04 2.39
CA ALA A 181 11.12 -5.13 2.02
C ALA A 181 10.91 -6.13 0.87
N MET A 182 11.74 -6.07 -0.18
CA MET A 182 11.68 -7.02 -1.30
C MET A 182 11.95 -8.46 -0.88
N GLU A 183 13.05 -8.67 -0.14
CA GLU A 183 13.59 -10.02 0.14
C GLU A 183 12.87 -10.72 1.30
N GLU A 184 12.24 -9.97 2.21
CA GLU A 184 11.68 -10.52 3.44
C GLU A 184 10.19 -10.21 3.65
N THR A 185 9.64 -9.14 3.07
CA THR A 185 8.21 -8.80 3.29
C THR A 185 7.31 -9.08 2.10
N PHE A 186 7.77 -8.84 0.87
CA PHE A 186 7.04 -9.14 -0.36
C PHE A 186 7.18 -10.61 -0.81
N THR A 187 7.47 -11.51 0.11
CA THR A 187 7.58 -12.95 -0.13
C THR A 187 6.30 -13.69 0.23
N GLU A 188 6.07 -14.83 -0.42
CA GLU A 188 4.92 -15.70 -0.12
C GLU A 188 4.94 -16.20 1.33
N GLU A 189 6.12 -16.55 1.84
CA GLU A 189 6.31 -16.95 3.22
C GLU A 189 5.86 -15.87 4.21
N SER A 190 6.02 -14.60 3.84
CA SER A 190 5.60 -13.44 4.64
C SER A 190 4.15 -13.02 4.42
N GLY A 191 3.42 -13.71 3.53
CA GLY A 191 2.01 -13.46 3.27
C GLY A 191 1.74 -12.65 2.01
N ALA A 192 2.75 -12.32 1.20
CA ALA A 192 2.52 -11.72 -0.10
C ALA A 192 1.84 -12.73 -1.04
N ARG A 193 0.88 -12.27 -1.83
CA ARG A 193 0.17 -13.12 -2.78
C ARG A 193 0.94 -13.23 -4.08
N LEU A 194 0.87 -14.41 -4.69
CA LEU A 194 1.52 -14.72 -5.96
C LEU A 194 1.15 -13.71 -7.06
N THR A 195 2.13 -13.39 -7.91
CA THR A 195 1.97 -12.47 -9.05
C THR A 195 0.89 -12.94 -10.03
N ASN A 196 0.67 -14.25 -10.16
CA ASN A 196 -0.37 -14.82 -11.02
C ASN A 196 -1.81 -14.52 -10.56
N LYS A 197 -2.01 -14.07 -9.32
CA LYS A 197 -3.31 -13.61 -8.80
C LYS A 197 -3.62 -12.16 -9.18
N ASN A 198 -2.73 -11.49 -9.91
CA ASN A 198 -2.89 -10.09 -10.33
C ASN A 198 -3.20 -9.14 -9.15
N ILE A 199 -2.56 -9.42 -8.01
CA ILE A 199 -2.64 -8.60 -6.79
C ILE A 199 -1.54 -7.56 -6.86
N ALA A 200 -1.91 -6.29 -6.70
CA ALA A 200 -0.95 -5.20 -6.67
C ALA A 200 -0.03 -5.33 -5.44
N LYS A 201 1.25 -5.00 -5.63
CA LYS A 201 2.24 -4.91 -4.57
C LYS A 201 2.67 -3.47 -4.47
N VAL A 202 2.36 -2.82 -3.36
CA VAL A 202 2.65 -1.40 -3.16
C VAL A 202 3.55 -1.20 -1.96
N ALA A 203 4.62 -0.44 -2.14
CA ALA A 203 5.44 0.07 -1.06
C ALA A 203 5.21 1.58 -0.88
N ILE A 204 4.93 2.02 0.34
CA ILE A 204 4.89 3.43 0.71
C ILE A 204 6.10 3.73 1.58
N ILE A 205 7.05 4.48 1.05
CA ILE A 205 8.27 4.91 1.75
C ILE A 205 8.00 6.27 2.38
N VAL A 206 8.11 6.37 3.70
CA VAL A 206 7.95 7.64 4.44
C VAL A 206 9.29 8.03 5.03
N THR A 207 9.85 9.18 4.62
CA THR A 207 11.17 9.65 5.09
C THR A 207 11.24 11.17 5.18
N ASP A 208 12.00 11.70 6.13
CA ASP A 208 12.31 13.14 6.25
C ASP A 208 13.74 13.47 5.78
N GLY A 209 14.50 12.45 5.38
CA GLY A 209 15.95 12.51 5.36
C GLY A 209 16.54 12.20 3.99
N ARG A 210 17.85 12.47 3.88
CA ARG A 210 18.65 12.02 2.75
C ARG A 210 19.21 10.63 3.08
N PRO A 211 19.04 9.62 2.20
CA PRO A 211 19.61 8.30 2.42
C PRO A 211 21.14 8.37 2.55
N GLN A 212 21.69 7.54 3.43
CA GLN A 212 23.13 7.39 3.63
C GLN A 212 23.73 6.25 2.77
N ASP A 213 22.88 5.55 2.05
CA ASP A 213 23.18 4.48 1.10
C ASP A 213 22.55 4.74 -0.28
N THR A 214 22.82 3.86 -1.23
CA THR A 214 22.38 4.00 -2.62
C THR A 214 20.97 3.46 -2.79
N VAL A 215 20.03 4.32 -3.18
CA VAL A 215 18.60 3.94 -3.37
C VAL A 215 18.23 3.63 -4.82
N GLU A 216 18.94 4.19 -5.81
CA GLU A 216 18.55 4.15 -7.23
C GLU A 216 18.44 2.72 -7.78
N VAL A 217 19.50 1.92 -7.59
CA VAL A 217 19.56 0.56 -8.14
C VAL A 217 18.53 -0.35 -7.46
N VAL A 218 18.43 -0.30 -6.13
CA VAL A 218 17.51 -1.16 -5.40
C VAL A 218 16.05 -0.78 -5.64
N ALA A 219 15.72 0.51 -5.74
CA ALA A 219 14.39 0.95 -6.11
C ALA A 219 14.03 0.55 -7.55
N ALA A 220 14.98 0.65 -8.49
CA ALA A 220 14.77 0.16 -9.85
C ALA A 220 14.50 -1.35 -9.88
N THR A 221 15.23 -2.14 -9.11
CA THR A 221 14.98 -3.59 -8.98
C THR A 221 13.61 -3.88 -8.38
N ALA A 222 13.21 -3.15 -7.33
CA ALA A 222 11.87 -3.27 -6.73
C ALA A 222 10.76 -2.99 -7.76
N ARG A 223 10.88 -1.90 -8.52
CA ARG A 223 9.92 -1.57 -9.58
C ARG A 223 9.89 -2.62 -10.69
N ALA A 224 11.05 -3.13 -11.10
CA ALA A 224 11.15 -4.21 -12.09
C ALA A 224 10.52 -5.52 -11.61
N ALA A 225 10.47 -5.75 -10.29
CA ALA A 225 9.77 -6.88 -9.66
C ALA A 225 8.24 -6.67 -9.56
N GLY A 226 7.71 -5.56 -10.08
CA GLY A 226 6.28 -5.25 -10.05
C GLY A 226 5.82 -4.62 -8.73
N ILE A 227 6.73 -4.09 -7.92
CA ILE A 227 6.39 -3.32 -6.72
C ILE A 227 6.25 -1.85 -7.11
N GLU A 228 5.06 -1.31 -6.90
CA GLU A 228 4.76 0.10 -7.11
C GLU A 228 5.18 0.91 -5.88
N ILE A 229 6.05 1.91 -6.07
CA ILE A 229 6.65 2.67 -4.95
C ILE A 229 6.10 4.08 -4.91
N TYR A 230 5.50 4.42 -3.78
CA TYR A 230 5.09 5.78 -3.41
C TYR A 230 6.11 6.34 -2.42
N ALA A 231 6.74 7.46 -2.76
CA ALA A 231 7.71 8.14 -1.90
C ALA A 231 7.06 9.36 -1.25
N VAL A 232 7.03 9.36 0.07
CA VAL A 232 6.38 10.35 0.91
C VAL A 232 7.45 11.06 1.73
N GLY A 233 7.77 12.28 1.35
CA GLY A 233 8.67 13.16 2.08
C GLY A 233 7.97 13.86 3.23
N VAL A 234 8.55 13.87 4.42
CA VAL A 234 8.16 14.76 5.53
C VAL A 234 9.20 15.89 5.62
N ASP A 235 8.84 17.11 6.08
CA ASP A 235 9.73 18.27 6.41
C ASP A 235 11.20 18.11 5.97
N ARG A 236 11.81 18.90 5.09
CA ARG A 236 13.23 18.74 4.67
C ARG A 236 13.61 17.46 3.90
N ALA A 237 12.68 16.56 3.57
CA ALA A 237 12.99 15.42 2.72
C ALA A 237 13.64 15.84 1.38
N ASP A 238 14.65 15.06 0.96
CA ASP A 238 15.38 15.34 -0.28
C ASP A 238 14.57 14.90 -1.50
N MET A 239 13.99 15.86 -2.22
CA MET A 239 13.17 15.62 -3.40
C MET A 239 13.88 14.81 -4.50
N LYS A 240 15.20 14.93 -4.64
CA LYS A 240 15.96 14.13 -5.61
C LYS A 240 15.92 12.65 -5.23
N SER A 241 16.16 12.34 -3.96
CA SER A 241 16.11 10.98 -3.43
C SER A 241 14.70 10.39 -3.54
N LEU A 242 13.65 11.14 -3.20
CA LEU A 242 12.26 10.68 -3.35
C LEU A 242 11.94 10.28 -4.80
N ARG A 243 12.37 11.10 -5.78
CA ARG A 243 12.15 10.83 -7.20
C ARG A 243 12.93 9.62 -7.73
N LEU A 244 14.09 9.31 -7.15
CA LEU A 244 14.87 8.11 -7.52
C LEU A 244 14.20 6.82 -7.01
N MET A 245 13.50 6.90 -5.88
CA MET A 245 12.81 5.76 -5.28
C MET A 245 11.44 5.49 -5.92
N ALA A 246 10.66 6.54 -6.14
CA ALA A 246 9.28 6.43 -6.59
C ALA A 246 9.12 5.76 -7.97
N SER A 247 7.95 5.18 -8.20
CA SER A 247 7.48 4.75 -9.51
C SER A 247 7.14 5.93 -10.42
N LEU A 248 7.03 5.66 -11.73
CA LEU A 248 6.51 6.64 -12.69
C LEU A 248 4.99 6.51 -12.81
N PRO A 249 4.26 7.61 -13.07
CA PRO A 249 4.76 8.99 -13.20
C PRO A 249 5.00 9.67 -11.84
N LEU A 250 6.04 10.51 -11.74
CA LEU A 250 6.54 11.02 -10.45
C LEU A 250 5.56 11.97 -9.74
N ASP A 251 4.72 12.69 -10.47
CA ASP A 251 3.68 13.58 -9.94
C ASP A 251 2.50 12.82 -9.29
N GLU A 252 2.40 11.53 -9.57
CA GLU A 252 1.45 10.59 -8.94
C GLU A 252 2.08 9.75 -7.82
N HIS A 253 3.40 9.66 -7.76
CA HIS A 253 4.10 8.75 -6.84
C HIS A 253 5.03 9.46 -5.83
N VAL A 254 5.22 10.78 -5.94
CA VAL A 254 6.01 11.57 -4.99
C VAL A 254 5.12 12.58 -4.28
N PHE A 255 5.14 12.55 -2.95
CA PHE A 255 4.31 13.37 -2.06
C PHE A 255 5.15 14.02 -0.98
N TYR A 256 4.67 15.15 -0.46
CA TYR A 256 5.37 15.91 0.58
C TYR A 256 4.38 16.37 1.67
N VAL A 257 4.59 15.93 2.91
CA VAL A 257 3.60 15.84 4.03
C VAL A 257 3.39 17.15 4.80
N GLU A 258 3.96 18.27 4.38
CA GLU A 258 3.68 19.57 5.02
C GLU A 258 2.19 20.01 4.93
N THR A 259 1.36 19.31 4.14
CA THR A 259 -0.06 19.63 3.97
C THR A 259 -0.96 18.41 4.22
N TYR A 260 -2.06 18.61 4.95
CA TYR A 260 -3.13 17.62 5.19
C TYR A 260 -3.60 16.91 3.91
N GLY A 261 -3.48 17.55 2.74
CA GLY A 261 -3.87 17.02 1.43
C GLY A 261 -3.10 15.77 0.97
N VAL A 262 -2.00 15.37 1.63
CA VAL A 262 -1.28 14.14 1.24
C VAL A 262 -2.11 12.88 1.50
N ILE A 263 -2.82 12.82 2.64
CA ILE A 263 -3.70 11.68 2.95
C ILE A 263 -4.81 11.62 1.91
N GLU A 264 -5.51 12.72 1.66
CA GLU A 264 -6.61 12.75 0.69
C GLU A 264 -6.14 12.38 -0.72
N LYS A 265 -4.97 12.87 -1.16
CA LYS A 265 -4.43 12.55 -2.49
C LYS A 265 -4.01 11.08 -2.59
N LEU A 266 -3.32 10.55 -1.58
CA LEU A 266 -2.94 9.13 -1.55
C LEU A 266 -4.17 8.23 -1.43
N THR A 267 -5.11 8.54 -0.54
CA THR A 267 -6.38 7.82 -0.40
C THR A 267 -7.21 7.89 -1.68
N SER A 268 -7.26 9.03 -2.38
CA SER A 268 -7.95 9.12 -3.68
C SER A 268 -7.28 8.23 -4.71
N LYS A 269 -5.94 8.21 -4.77
CA LYS A 269 -5.20 7.33 -5.69
C LYS A 269 -5.34 5.87 -5.32
N PHE A 270 -5.26 5.50 -4.05
CA PHE A 270 -5.55 4.14 -3.63
C PHE A 270 -7.00 3.78 -3.95
N ARG A 271 -7.97 4.67 -3.76
CA ARG A 271 -9.34 4.41 -4.25
C ARG A 271 -9.36 4.25 -5.76
N GLU A 272 -8.74 5.10 -6.56
CA GLU A 272 -8.76 4.96 -8.02
C GLU A 272 -8.07 3.68 -8.50
N THR A 273 -6.93 3.32 -7.91
CA THR A 273 -6.14 2.12 -8.25
C THR A 273 -6.79 0.83 -7.71
N LEU A 274 -7.45 0.89 -6.55
CA LEU A 274 -8.07 -0.24 -5.87
C LEU A 274 -9.56 -0.39 -6.16
N CYS A 275 -10.24 0.65 -6.66
CA CYS A 275 -11.61 0.56 -7.14
C CYS A 275 -11.60 -0.08 -8.52
N GLY A 276 -11.66 -1.41 -8.53
CA GLY A 276 -12.29 -2.10 -9.66
C GLY A 276 -13.75 -1.71 -9.67
N VAL A 277 -14.21 -1.11 -10.76
CA VAL A 277 -15.64 -0.89 -10.97
C VAL A 277 -16.30 -2.27 -10.91
N ASP A 278 -17.26 -2.48 -10.00
CA ASP A 278 -18.04 -3.71 -10.01
C ASP A 278 -18.98 -3.66 -11.22
N ALA A 279 -18.49 -4.15 -12.37
CA ALA A 279 -19.25 -4.17 -13.62
C ALA A 279 -20.51 -5.03 -13.49
N CYS A 280 -20.53 -6.00 -12.56
CA CYS A 280 -21.74 -6.74 -12.23
C CYS A 280 -22.76 -5.86 -11.51
N ALA A 281 -22.31 -4.95 -10.65
CA ALA A 281 -23.20 -4.09 -9.89
C ALA A 281 -23.71 -2.88 -10.70
N LEU A 282 -22.98 -2.46 -11.75
CA LEU A 282 -23.44 -1.45 -12.71
C LEU A 282 -24.51 -1.96 -13.69
N GLY A 283 -24.81 -3.26 -13.68
CA GLY A 283 -25.72 -3.92 -14.60
C GLY A 283 -24.99 -4.77 -15.62
N HIS A 284 -25.38 -6.05 -15.71
CA HIS A 284 -24.80 -7.05 -16.60
C HIS A 284 -25.89 -7.82 -17.35
N ASP A 285 -25.52 -8.52 -18.42
CA ASP A 285 -26.43 -9.36 -19.21
C ASP A 285 -26.16 -10.86 -19.07
N CYS A 286 -25.41 -11.27 -18.03
CA CYS A 286 -25.29 -12.68 -17.65
C CYS A 286 -26.64 -13.27 -17.25
N ASP A 287 -26.96 -14.42 -17.83
CA ASP A 287 -28.18 -15.18 -17.57
C ASP A 287 -28.21 -15.76 -16.14
N HIS A 288 -27.08 -16.27 -15.67
CA HIS A 288 -26.94 -16.87 -14.33
C HIS A 288 -26.06 -16.06 -13.38
N ILE A 289 -24.75 -16.24 -13.44
CA ILE A 289 -23.81 -15.67 -12.46
C ILE A 289 -22.90 -14.67 -13.18
N CYS A 290 -22.80 -13.45 -12.67
CA CYS A 290 -21.81 -12.49 -13.10
C CYS A 290 -20.57 -12.52 -12.21
N VAL A 291 -19.39 -12.60 -12.81
CA VAL A 291 -18.11 -12.54 -12.12
C VAL A 291 -17.34 -11.31 -12.59
N ASN A 292 -17.14 -10.34 -11.69
CA ASN A 292 -16.42 -9.12 -12.01
C ASN A 292 -14.95 -9.40 -12.36
N ASN A 293 -14.43 -8.71 -13.37
CA ASN A 293 -13.06 -8.77 -13.86
C ASN A 293 -12.52 -7.36 -14.12
N ASN A 294 -12.05 -6.72 -13.05
CA ASN A 294 -11.54 -5.34 -13.00
C ASN A 294 -12.59 -4.28 -13.37
N ASN A 295 -12.81 -4.07 -14.67
CA ASN A 295 -13.76 -3.10 -15.25
C ASN A 295 -14.73 -3.75 -16.25
N SER A 296 -14.65 -5.07 -16.38
CA SER A 296 -15.52 -5.91 -17.23
C SER A 296 -16.07 -7.05 -16.38
N TYR A 297 -16.90 -7.92 -16.94
CA TYR A 297 -17.37 -9.11 -16.26
C TYR A 297 -17.33 -10.32 -17.19
N THR A 298 -17.32 -11.50 -16.57
CA THR A 298 -17.48 -12.78 -17.24
C THR A 298 -18.69 -13.48 -16.65
N CYS A 299 -19.53 -14.06 -17.52
CA CYS A 299 -20.66 -14.85 -17.07
C CYS A 299 -20.24 -16.28 -16.75
N LYS A 300 -20.84 -16.85 -15.71
CA LYS A 300 -20.74 -18.26 -15.34
C LYS A 300 -22.12 -18.85 -15.18
N CYS A 301 -22.21 -20.15 -15.40
CA CYS A 301 -23.45 -20.91 -15.21
C CYS A 301 -23.45 -21.62 -13.85
N ARG A 302 -24.65 -21.87 -13.34
CA ARG A 302 -24.86 -22.74 -12.17
C ARG A 302 -24.59 -24.20 -12.57
N GLU A 303 -24.41 -25.06 -11.58
CA GLU A 303 -24.21 -26.49 -11.79
C GLU A 303 -25.34 -27.10 -12.65
N GLY A 304 -24.99 -27.98 -13.59
CA GLY A 304 -25.92 -28.56 -14.58
C GLY A 304 -26.16 -27.70 -15.82
N TYR A 305 -25.41 -26.61 -16.01
CA TYR A 305 -25.52 -25.73 -17.18
C TYR A 305 -24.15 -25.35 -17.76
N THR A 306 -24.09 -25.27 -19.08
CA THR A 306 -22.92 -24.84 -19.85
C THR A 306 -23.11 -23.43 -20.42
N LEU A 307 -22.03 -22.64 -20.41
CA LEU A 307 -22.03 -21.29 -20.96
C LEU A 307 -21.99 -21.35 -22.48
N ASN A 308 -22.95 -20.68 -23.12
CA ASN A 308 -23.07 -20.67 -24.58
C ASN A 308 -21.95 -19.86 -25.25
N ALA A 309 -21.85 -20.00 -26.58
CA ALA A 309 -20.85 -19.30 -27.39
C ALA A 309 -20.98 -17.76 -27.34
N ASP A 310 -22.16 -17.24 -26.99
CA ASP A 310 -22.39 -15.81 -26.76
C ASP A 310 -21.74 -15.29 -25.47
N LYS A 311 -21.22 -16.19 -24.62
CA LYS A 311 -20.59 -15.93 -23.31
C LYS A 311 -21.50 -15.26 -22.29
N LYS A 312 -22.82 -15.32 -22.49
CA LYS A 312 -23.82 -14.63 -21.69
C LYS A 312 -24.94 -15.55 -21.21
N THR A 313 -25.44 -16.40 -22.09
CA THR A 313 -26.56 -17.31 -21.80
C THR A 313 -26.07 -18.70 -21.38
N CYS A 314 -26.89 -19.37 -20.59
CA CYS A 314 -26.61 -20.71 -20.10
C CYS A 314 -27.61 -21.71 -20.70
N SER A 315 -27.14 -22.89 -21.10
CA SER A 315 -28.00 -23.98 -21.54
C SER A 315 -27.75 -25.21 -20.69
N GLN A 316 -28.82 -25.95 -20.40
CA GLN A 316 -28.72 -27.13 -19.55
C GLN A 316 -27.79 -28.16 -20.21
N ASP A 317 -26.93 -28.76 -19.40
CA ASP A 317 -26.03 -29.81 -19.89
C ASP A 317 -26.90 -30.95 -20.42
N ALA A 318 -26.78 -31.25 -21.71
CA ALA A 318 -27.56 -32.28 -22.39
C ALA A 318 -27.32 -33.71 -21.85
N ASN A 319 -26.51 -33.86 -20.79
CA ASN A 319 -26.21 -35.11 -20.10
C ASN A 319 -26.89 -35.28 -18.74
N GLU A 320 -27.73 -34.36 -18.27
CA GLU A 320 -28.61 -34.58 -17.10
C GLU A 320 -30.08 -34.82 -17.47
N MET A 321 -30.29 -35.57 -18.55
CA MET A 321 -31.60 -36.13 -18.89
C MET A 321 -31.59 -37.68 -18.93
N SER A 322 -30.76 -38.31 -18.07
CA SER A 322 -30.79 -39.76 -17.85
C SER A 322 -30.71 -40.13 -16.37
N GLY A 323 -31.58 -39.53 -15.55
CA GLY A 323 -31.62 -39.79 -14.11
C GLY A 323 -33.01 -39.81 -13.46
N ASN A 324 -34.08 -39.67 -14.23
CA ASN A 324 -35.45 -39.84 -13.73
C ASN A 324 -36.22 -40.83 -14.62
N GLU A 325 -35.76 -42.08 -14.58
CA GLU A 325 -36.66 -43.21 -14.81
C GLU A 325 -37.08 -43.69 -13.42
N LEU A 326 -38.30 -43.33 -13.04
CA LEU A 326 -38.99 -43.89 -11.89
C LEU A 326 -39.21 -45.39 -12.15
N SER A 327 -38.24 -46.23 -11.79
CA SER A 327 -38.47 -47.66 -11.60
C SER A 327 -39.06 -47.89 -10.21
N GLU A 328 -40.22 -48.55 -10.15
CA GLU A 328 -41.09 -48.78 -8.98
C GLU A 328 -40.51 -49.68 -7.86
N ASP A 329 -39.23 -49.58 -7.49
CA ASP A 329 -38.61 -50.50 -6.50
C ASP A 329 -38.00 -49.83 -5.24
N ALA A 330 -38.23 -48.54 -5.02
CA ALA A 330 -37.68 -47.83 -3.84
C ALA A 330 -38.60 -47.81 -2.60
N CYS A 331 -39.57 -48.72 -2.48
CA CYS A 331 -40.44 -48.82 -1.29
C CYS A 331 -40.12 -50.02 -0.39
N MET A 332 -38.85 -50.42 -0.29
CA MET A 332 -38.42 -51.48 0.65
C MET A 332 -37.02 -51.24 1.25
N TYR A 333 -36.67 -50.00 1.64
CA TYR A 333 -35.44 -49.79 2.44
C TYR A 333 -35.50 -48.70 3.52
N ASP A 334 -36.70 -48.34 4.02
CA ASP A 334 -36.82 -47.46 5.20
C ASP A 334 -37.81 -47.96 6.27
N LEU A 335 -37.94 -49.29 6.42
CA LEU A 335 -38.68 -49.90 7.54
C LEU A 335 -37.85 -50.88 8.40
N SER A 336 -36.55 -51.06 8.13
CA SER A 336 -35.68 -51.97 8.90
C SER A 336 -34.69 -51.28 9.85
N ARG A 337 -34.68 -49.93 9.95
CA ARG A 337 -33.83 -49.19 10.91
C ARG A 337 -34.53 -48.56 12.12
N LYS A 338 -35.84 -48.77 12.32
CA LYS A 338 -36.59 -48.21 13.47
C LYS A 338 -37.12 -49.22 14.51
N VAL A 339 -36.64 -50.48 14.52
CA VAL A 339 -37.09 -51.47 15.54
C VAL A 339 -35.96 -51.98 16.46
N THR A 340 -34.71 -51.55 16.30
CA THR A 340 -33.58 -52.06 17.11
C THR A 340 -33.07 -51.12 18.22
N GLN A 341 -33.93 -50.26 18.77
CA GLN A 341 -33.55 -49.41 19.91
C GLN A 341 -34.62 -49.21 21.00
N PHE A 342 -35.62 -50.10 21.08
CA PHE A 342 -36.53 -50.16 22.24
C PHE A 342 -36.87 -51.62 22.55
N GLY A 343 -36.10 -52.25 23.45
CA GLY A 343 -36.36 -53.64 23.82
C GLY A 343 -35.36 -54.29 24.78
N ARG A 344 -34.94 -53.61 25.86
CA ARG A 344 -34.33 -54.27 27.03
C ARG A 344 -34.50 -53.43 28.30
N SER A 345 -35.72 -53.46 28.85
CA SER A 345 -35.98 -53.30 30.28
C SER A 345 -37.08 -54.29 30.68
N ARG A 346 -36.66 -55.42 31.23
CA ARG A 346 -37.30 -56.09 32.35
C ARG A 346 -36.20 -56.51 33.30
#